data_AF-A0A946IUA8-F1
#
_entry.id   AF-A0A946IUA8-F1
#
_cell.length_a   1.000
_cell.length_b   1.000
_cell.length_c   1.000
_cell.angle_alpha   90.00
_cell.angle_beta   90.00
_cell.angle_gamma   90.00
#
_symmetry.space_group_name_H-M   'P 1'
#
loop_
_entity.id
_entity.type
_entity.pdbx_description
1 polymer ?
#
loop_
_entity_poly.entity_id
_entity_poly.type
_entity_poly.pdbx_seq_one_letter_code
_entity_poly.pdbx_strand_id
1 'polypeptide(L)' 'MKCPACENKLTEHKASGISINVCQNSCGGFWFHLSQIRKLDRVNQGAGYELLLVKGRVNSYQCGGVKVYHSG' A
#
# COMPACT_ATOMS: atom_id res chain seq x y z
N MET A 1 -11.85 5.43 -3.73
CA MET A 1 -10.85 6.50 -3.52
C MET A 1 -9.90 6.54 -4.70
N LYS A 2 -9.47 7.73 -5.15
CA LYS A 2 -8.42 7.90 -6.18
C LYS A 2 -7.05 7.92 -5.52
N CYS A 3 -6.02 7.44 -6.20
CA CYS A 3 -4.63 7.54 -5.75
C CYS A 3 -4.14 9.00 -5.80
N PRO A 4 -3.73 9.62 -4.68
CA PRO A 4 -3.21 10.98 -4.72
C PRO A 4 -1.92 11.20 -5.54
N ALA A 5 -1.17 10.13 -5.87
CA ALA A 5 0.06 10.25 -6.67
C ALA A 5 -0.19 10.26 -8.19
N CYS A 6 -1.26 9.62 -8.68
CA CYS A 6 -1.49 9.47 -10.12
C CYS A 6 -2.97 9.37 -10.53
N GLU A 7 -3.88 9.69 -9.60
CA GLU A 7 -5.34 9.76 -9.74
C GLU A 7 -6.08 8.48 -10.18
N ASN A 8 -5.35 7.38 -10.36
CA ASN A 8 -5.92 6.08 -10.71
C ASN A 8 -6.78 5.51 -9.58
N LYS A 9 -7.72 4.64 -9.93
CA LYS A 9 -8.54 3.92 -8.95
C LYS A 9 -7.66 3.04 -8.06
N LEU A 10 -7.92 3.10 -6.76
CA LEU A 10 -7.30 2.19 -5.79
C LEU A 10 -8.10 0.88 -5.69
N THR A 11 -7.39 -0.21 -5.46
CA THR A 11 -7.96 -1.54 -5.19
C THR A 11 -7.62 -1.94 -3.76
N GLU A 12 -8.59 -2.47 -3.01
CA GLU A 12 -8.33 -2.97 -1.67
C GLU A 12 -7.59 -4.31 -1.72
N HIS A 13 -6.56 -4.45 -0.89
CA HIS A 13 -5.80 -5.68 -0.65
C HIS A 13 -5.74 -5.94 0.85
N LYS A 14 -5.86 -7.19 1.27
CA LYS A 14 -5.74 -7.56 2.68
C LYS A 14 -4.38 -8.21 2.91
N ALA A 15 -3.57 -7.61 3.77
CA ALA A 15 -2.27 -8.13 4.15
C ALA A 15 -2.13 -8.25 5.67
N SER A 16 -1.77 -9.44 6.16
CA SER A 16 -1.66 -9.73 7.61
C SER A 16 -2.83 -9.22 8.45
N GLY A 17 -4.06 -9.36 7.93
CA GLY A 17 -5.28 -8.92 8.61
C GLY A 17 -5.60 -7.42 8.50
N ILE A 18 -4.81 -6.66 7.75
CA ILE A 18 -4.99 -5.22 7.51
C ILE A 18 -5.44 -5.03 6.06
N SER A 19 -6.64 -4.46 5.85
CA SER A 19 -7.07 -3.99 4.53
C SER A 19 -6.32 -2.71 4.17
N ILE A 20 -5.75 -2.63 2.97
CA ILE A 20 -4.90 -1.52 2.50
C ILE A 20 -5.35 -1.18 1.08
N ASN A 21 -5.41 0.11 0.76
CA ASN A 21 -5.74 0.54 -0.60
C ASN A 21 -4.45 0.61 -1.45
N VAL A 22 -4.46 0.00 -2.63
CA VAL A 22 -3.26 -0.17 -3.46
C VAL A 22 -3.51 0.34 -4.87
N CYS A 23 -2.56 1.14 -5.39
CA CYS A 23 -2.60 1.60 -6.77
C CYS A 23 -1.95 0.56 -7.71
N GLN A 24 -2.67 -0.54 -7.90
CA GLN A 24 -2.22 -1.66 -8.73
C GLN A 24 -2.18 -1.28 -10.22
N ASN A 25 -1.23 -1.83 -10.96
CA ASN A 25 -1.03 -1.61 -12.41
C ASN A 25 -0.79 -0.14 -12.80
N SER A 26 -0.36 0.70 -11.86
CA SER A 26 0.00 2.10 -12.08
C SER A 26 1.22 2.47 -11.25
N CYS A 27 1.11 3.37 -10.27
CA CYS A 27 2.28 3.82 -9.50
C CYS A 27 2.76 2.83 -8.43
N GLY A 28 1.97 1.81 -8.08
CA GLY A 28 2.32 0.83 -7.05
C GLY A 28 2.25 1.37 -5.62
N GLY A 29 1.65 2.54 -5.39
CA GLY A 29 1.55 3.16 -4.07
C GLY A 29 0.55 2.44 -3.14
N PHE A 30 0.90 2.38 -1.85
CA PHE A 30 0.07 1.86 -0.77
C PHE A 30 -0.54 2.99 0.06
N TRP A 31 -1.79 2.83 0.45
CA TRP A 31 -2.58 3.85 1.13
C TRP A 31 -3.22 3.23 2.37
N PHE A 32 -2.81 3.74 3.52
CA PHE A 32 -3.27 3.30 4.83
C PHE A 32 -4.15 4.37 5.47
N HIS A 33 -5.20 3.94 6.17
CA HIS A 33 -5.88 4.78 7.15
C HIS A 33 -5.11 4.77 8.48
N LEU A 34 -5.24 5.84 9.28
CA LEU A 34 -4.63 5.91 10.61
C LEU A 34 -4.98 4.71 11.51
N SER A 35 -6.22 4.22 11.41
CA SER A 35 -6.69 3.03 12.14
C SER A 35 -5.96 1.74 11.73
N GLN A 36 -5.43 1.67 10.51
CA GLN A 36 -4.63 0.55 10.00
C GLN A 36 -3.18 0.68 10.44
N ILE A 37 -2.62 1.90 10.43
CA ILE A 37 -1.27 2.17 10.94
C ILE A 37 -1.15 1.74 12.41
N ARG A 38 -2.16 2.04 13.24
CA ARG A 38 -2.19 1.61 14.65
C ARG A 38 -2.19 0.08 14.86
N LYS A 39 -2.49 -0.70 13.82
CA LYS A 39 -2.41 -2.17 13.88
C LYS A 39 -1.00 -2.67 13.56
N LEU A 40 -0.13 -1.83 12.98
CA LEU A 40 1.22 -2.24 12.59
C LEU A 40 2.08 -2.60 13.81
N ASP A 41 1.86 -1.96 14.96
CA ASP A 41 2.56 -2.30 16.21
C ASP A 41 2.27 -3.73 16.71
N ARG A 42 1.22 -4.36 16.18
CA ARG A 42 0.78 -5.71 16.57
C ARG A 42 1.18 -6.78 15.56
N VAL A 43 1.84 -6.42 14.46
CA VAL A 43 2.31 -7.37 13.46
C VAL A 43 3.82 -7.52 13.53
N ASN A 44 4.31 -8.72 13.22
CA ASN A 44 5.74 -8.98 13.17
C ASN A 44 6.40 -8.22 12.01
N GLN A 45 7.69 -7.90 12.15
CA GLN A 45 8.49 -7.39 11.04
C GLN A 45 8.41 -8.36 9.85
N GLY A 46 8.29 -7.83 8.64
CA GLY A 46 8.12 -8.63 7.42
C GLY A 46 6.69 -9.10 7.13
N ALA A 47 5.72 -8.84 8.00
CA ALA A 47 4.31 -9.20 7.78
C ALA A 47 3.69 -8.59 6.50
N GLY A 48 4.33 -7.57 5.93
CA GLY A 48 3.93 -6.94 4.67
C GLY A 48 4.61 -7.51 3.42
N TYR A 49 5.32 -8.65 3.48
CA TYR A 49 6.11 -9.16 2.34
C TYR A 49 5.27 -9.34 1.06
N GLU A 50 4.00 -9.75 1.20
CA GLU A 50 3.10 -9.98 0.07
C GLU A 50 2.80 -8.69 -0.71
N LEU A 51 2.92 -7.52 -0.07
CA LEU A 51 2.75 -6.23 -0.72
C LEU A 51 3.90 -5.92 -1.69
N LEU A 52 5.09 -6.51 -1.51
CA LEU A 52 6.22 -6.36 -2.43
C LEU A 52 5.95 -6.97 -3.82
N LEU A 53 4.96 -7.86 -3.92
CA LEU A 53 4.58 -8.54 -5.17
C LEU A 53 3.52 -7.76 -5.97
N VAL A 54 3.00 -6.65 -5.44
CA VAL A 54 2.04 -5.83 -6.16
C VAL A 54 2.71 -5.22 -7.39
N LYS A 55 2.16 -5.56 -8.57
CA LYS A 55 2.62 -5.03 -9.86
C LYS A 55 2.31 -3.53 -9.99
N GLY A 56 3.36 -2.71 -10.03
CA GLY A 56 3.32 -1.37 -10.61
C GLY A 56 3.60 -1.40 -12.13
N ARG A 57 3.47 -0.25 -12.82
CA ARG A 57 3.81 -0.10 -14.25
C ARG A 57 5.32 -0.14 -14.54
N VAL A 58 6.16 -0.04 -13.52
CA VAL A 58 7.62 -0.05 -13.69
C VAL A 58 8.11 -1.49 -13.58
N ASN A 59 8.78 -1.98 -14.63
CA ASN A 59 9.38 -3.31 -14.77
C ASN A 59 10.58 -3.52 -13.82
N SER A 60 10.36 -3.35 -12.53
CA SER A 60 11.38 -3.61 -11.52
C SER A 60 10.66 -3.85 -10.21
N TYR A 61 10.97 -4.99 -9.59
CA TYR A 61 10.59 -5.43 -8.25
C TYR A 61 11.11 -4.49 -7.14
N GLN A 62 11.05 -3.18 -7.37
CA GLN A 62 11.65 -2.13 -6.58
C GLN A 62 10.57 -1.07 -6.37
N CYS A 63 9.70 -1.31 -5.39
CA CYS A 63 8.86 -0.26 -4.84
C CYS A 63 9.80 0.82 -4.27
N GLY A 64 9.69 2.07 -4.75
CA GLY A 64 10.55 3.20 -4.37
C GLY A 64 10.35 3.72 -2.95
N GLY A 65 10.06 2.84 -1.98
CA GLY A 65 9.74 3.17 -0.60
C GLY A 65 8.24 3.23 -0.30
N VAL A 66 7.90 3.09 0.97
CA VAL A 66 6.53 3.25 1.49
C VAL A 66 6.31 4.73 1.81
N LYS A 67 5.37 5.39 1.13
CA LYS A 67 4.95 6.75 1.46
C LYS A 67 3.65 6.69 2.26
N VAL A 68 3.70 7.18 3.50
CA VAL A 68 2.54 7.27 4.38
C VAL A 68 1.95 8.67 4.24
N TYR A 69 0.70 8.74 3.79
CA TYR A 69 -0.06 9.98 3.72
C TYR A 69 -1.14 9.93 4.79
N HIS A 70 -1.27 10.99 5.59
CA HIS A 70 -2.42 11.18 6.46
C HIS A 70 -3.37 12.16 5.77
N SER A 71 -4.65 11.79 5.66
CA SER A 71 -5.69 12.78 5.39
C SER A 71 -5.90 13.54 6.71
N GLY A 72 -5.40 14.76 6.78
CA GLY A 72 -5.81 15.74 7.78
C GLY A 72 -7.25 16.17 7.54
#